data_AF-A0A0C9Y1K0-F1
#
_entry.id   AF-A0A0C9Y1K0-F1
#
_cell.length_a   1.000
_cell.length_b   1.000
_cell.length_c   1.000
_cell.angle_alpha   90.00
_cell.angle_beta   90.00
_cell.angle_gamma   90.00
#
_symmetry.space_group_name_H-M   'P 1'
#
loop_
_entity.id
_entity.type
_entity.pdbx_description
1 polymer ?
#
loop_
_entity_poly.entity_id
_entity_poly.type
_entity_poly.pdbx_seq_one_letter_code
_entity_poly.pdbx_strand_id
1 'polypeptide(L)'
;MKGFYSQGLPVLAHPPLVQGTFQHATSSQVASLPTALVHLHLDGLQVGHAQVNMMDSYFQPYFPKSSYHFSHLAFNLTTEESLRAYEKEAMDLTHFLSSFSRVVLFLTTHSDEERGDLFAGQIDGKPVASKVSECLQLLFNPLTRIVRGADIIFNVCGSVVTVQESFNDLKEVAHK
;
A
#
# COMPACT_ATOMS: atom_id res chain seq x y z
N MET A 1 25.76 -36.80 5.00
CA MET A 1 24.38 -37.22 5.27
C MET A 1 23.83 -36.27 6.34
N LYS A 2 22.89 -35.39 6.01
CA LYS A 2 22.31 -34.42 6.96
C LYS A 2 21.10 -35.09 7.62
N GLY A 3 21.12 -35.23 8.94
CA GLY A 3 20.03 -35.80 9.73
C GLY A 3 19.60 -34.84 10.82
N PHE A 4 18.44 -35.09 11.43
CA PHE A 4 17.98 -34.33 12.59
C PHE A 4 18.61 -34.90 13.86
N TYR A 5 19.37 -34.09 14.59
CA TYR A 5 20.04 -34.48 15.84
C TYR A 5 19.52 -33.63 17.01
N SER A 6 19.38 -34.27 18.17
CA SER A 6 19.15 -33.60 19.45
C SER A 6 20.14 -34.15 20.46
N GLN A 7 20.87 -33.26 21.15
CA GLN A 7 21.92 -33.63 22.11
C GLN A 7 22.94 -34.65 21.57
N GLY A 8 23.29 -34.54 20.29
CA GLY A 8 24.26 -35.42 19.63
C GLY A 8 23.73 -36.80 19.22
N LEU A 9 22.46 -37.10 19.50
CA LEU A 9 21.80 -38.35 19.08
C LEU A 9 20.85 -38.10 17.90
N PRO A 10 20.80 -39.01 16.91
CA PRO A 10 19.86 -38.89 15.81
C PRO A 10 18.43 -39.07 16.33
N VAL A 11 17.56 -38.12 15.99
CA VAL A 11 16.14 -38.12 16.41
C VAL A 11 15.37 -39.25 15.72
N LEU A 12 15.79 -39.67 14.53
CA LEU A 12 15.22 -40.78 13.78
C LEU A 12 16.29 -41.87 13.58
N ALA A 13 15.96 -43.12 13.93
CA ALA A 13 16.85 -44.27 13.76
C ALA A 13 17.21 -44.53 12.28
N HIS A 14 16.29 -44.20 11.38
CA HIS A 14 16.47 -44.26 9.93
C HIS A 14 15.98 -42.94 9.34
N PRO A 15 16.83 -41.89 9.25
CA PRO A 15 16.40 -40.63 8.68
C PRO A 15 16.03 -40.84 7.20
N PRO A 16 14.89 -40.31 6.74
CA PRO A 16 14.51 -40.43 5.33
C PRO A 16 15.60 -39.80 4.47
N LEU A 17 15.97 -40.48 3.37
CA LEU A 17 16.92 -39.95 2.41
C LEU A 17 16.24 -38.79 1.67
N VAL A 18 16.40 -37.56 2.16
CA VAL A 18 15.85 -36.37 1.50
C VAL A 18 16.67 -36.11 0.24
N GLN A 19 16.24 -36.66 -0.89
CA GLN A 19 16.67 -36.21 -2.21
C GLN A 19 15.95 -34.89 -2.55
N GLY A 20 16.21 -33.87 -1.75
CA GLY A 20 15.79 -32.51 -2.05
C GLY A 20 16.85 -31.88 -2.93
N THR A 21 16.55 -31.69 -4.22
CA THR A 21 17.20 -30.59 -4.95
C THR A 21 16.85 -29.32 -4.20
N PHE A 22 17.85 -28.53 -3.79
CA PHE A 22 17.62 -27.19 -3.26
C PHE A 22 17.15 -26.33 -4.44
N GLN A 23 15.88 -26.45 -4.81
CA GLN A 23 15.24 -25.52 -5.71
C GLN A 23 15.01 -24.26 -4.88
N HIS A 24 15.96 -23.32 -4.99
CA HIS A 24 15.66 -21.94 -4.63
C HIS A 24 14.35 -21.57 -5.32
N ALA A 25 13.43 -20.92 -4.60
CA ALA A 25 12.26 -20.28 -5.19
C ALA A 25 12.62 -19.14 -6.16
N THR A 26 13.90 -19.00 -6.57
CA THR A 26 14.39 -18.00 -7.52
C THR A 26 13.83 -18.16 -8.93
N SER A 27 13.22 -19.31 -9.25
CA SER A 27 12.50 -19.53 -10.50
C SER A 27 11.01 -19.76 -10.31
N SER A 28 10.48 -19.58 -9.09
CA SER A 28 9.03 -19.58 -8.89
C SER A 28 8.50 -18.25 -9.44
N GLN A 29 8.30 -18.23 -10.76
CA GLN A 29 7.42 -17.26 -11.38
C GLN A 29 6.04 -17.60 -10.86
N VAL A 30 5.60 -16.90 -9.82
CA VAL A 30 4.16 -16.75 -9.62
C VAL A 30 3.67 -16.24 -10.96
N ALA A 31 2.73 -16.93 -11.61
CA ALA A 31 2.03 -16.40 -12.77
C ALA A 31 1.20 -15.20 -12.29
N SER A 32 1.90 -14.12 -11.95
CA SER A 32 1.35 -12.94 -11.32
C SER A 32 0.75 -12.11 -12.43
N LEU A 33 -0.55 -11.88 -12.31
CA LEU A 33 -1.23 -10.91 -13.14
C LEU A 33 -0.48 -9.57 -13.07
N PRO A 34 -0.42 -8.78 -14.16
CA PRO A 34 0.22 -7.47 -14.13
C PRO A 34 -0.25 -6.66 -12.92
N THR A 35 0.68 -6.30 -12.02
CA THR A 35 0.36 -5.70 -10.72
C THR A 35 1.03 -4.34 -10.58
N ALA A 36 0.27 -3.33 -10.19
CA ALA A 36 0.77 -2.02 -9.84
C ALA A 36 0.67 -1.80 -8.33
N LEU A 37 1.75 -1.29 -7.74
CA LEU A 37 1.73 -0.72 -6.40
C LEU A 37 1.65 0.81 -6.52
N VAL A 38 0.73 1.41 -5.77
CA VAL A 38 0.58 2.87 -5.72
C VAL A 38 0.75 3.33 -4.30
N HIS A 39 1.74 4.18 -4.05
CA HIS A 39 1.92 4.85 -2.77
C HIS A 39 1.32 6.25 -2.82
N LEU A 40 0.07 6.37 -2.35
CA LEU A 40 -0.55 7.66 -2.06
C LEU A 40 -0.03 8.17 -0.72
N HIS A 41 0.54 9.36 -0.69
CA HIS A 41 1.09 9.91 0.55
C HIS A 41 0.87 11.40 0.69
N LEU A 42 0.66 11.84 1.93
CA LEU A 42 0.58 13.26 2.25
C LEU A 42 1.89 13.97 1.89
N ASP A 43 1.80 15.06 1.13
CA ASP A 43 2.98 15.85 0.76
C ASP A 43 3.71 16.39 2.01
N GLY A 44 5.04 16.41 1.95
CA GLY A 44 5.91 16.78 3.07
C GLY A 44 6.01 15.76 4.21
N LEU A 45 5.21 14.68 4.20
CA LEU A 45 5.28 13.64 5.21
C LEU A 45 6.56 12.81 5.06
N GLN A 46 7.34 12.64 6.13
CA GLN A 46 8.59 11.87 6.10
C GLN A 46 8.42 10.41 6.57
N VAL A 47 7.31 10.10 7.23
CA VAL A 47 7.06 8.80 7.86
C VAL A 47 6.31 7.89 6.89
N GLY A 48 6.54 6.57 6.96
CA GLY A 48 5.79 5.56 6.20
C GLY A 48 6.39 5.20 4.84
N HIS A 49 7.23 6.07 4.26
CA HIS A 49 7.87 5.84 2.96
C HIS A 49 8.76 4.61 2.93
N ALA A 50 9.62 4.43 3.94
CA ALA A 50 10.57 3.32 3.97
C ALA A 50 9.85 1.95 3.97
N GLN A 51 8.73 1.86 4.69
CA GLN A 51 7.92 0.65 4.78
C GLN A 51 7.31 0.30 3.42
N VAL A 52 6.76 1.27 2.71
CA VAL A 52 6.17 1.04 1.38
C VAL A 52 7.26 0.79 0.32
N ASN A 53 8.38 1.51 0.37
CA ASN A 53 9.51 1.30 -0.55
C ASN A 53 10.16 -0.07 -0.38
N MET A 54 10.16 -0.61 0.84
CA MET A 54 10.62 -1.97 1.09
C MET A 54 9.74 -2.99 0.37
N MET A 55 8.42 -2.77 0.28
CA MET A 55 7.52 -3.65 -0.46
C MET A 55 7.90 -3.71 -1.94
N ASP A 56 8.27 -2.57 -2.52
CA ASP A 56 8.72 -2.52 -3.91
C ASP A 56 9.94 -3.40 -4.17
N SER A 57 10.97 -3.21 -3.35
CA SER A 57 12.20 -4.00 -3.41
C SER A 57 11.94 -5.50 -3.17
N TYR A 58 10.95 -5.83 -2.33
CA TYR A 58 10.57 -7.20 -2.03
C TYR A 58 9.80 -7.86 -3.17
N PHE A 59 8.88 -7.15 -3.82
CA PHE A 59 8.01 -7.73 -4.85
C PHE A 59 8.66 -7.78 -6.23
N GLN A 60 9.47 -6.79 -6.61
CA GLN A 60 10.09 -6.69 -7.93
C GLN A 60 10.70 -8.02 -8.45
N PRO A 61 11.41 -8.85 -7.66
CA PRO A 61 12.01 -10.10 -8.15
C PRO A 61 11.00 -11.18 -8.56
N TYR A 62 9.74 -11.10 -8.10
CA TYR A 62 8.70 -12.10 -8.37
C TYR A 62 7.92 -11.84 -9.66
N PHE A 63 8.17 -10.72 -10.34
CA PHE A 63 7.44 -10.32 -11.54
C PHE A 63 8.35 -10.35 -12.79
N PRO A 64 7.86 -10.90 -13.91
CA PRO A 64 8.49 -10.71 -15.21
C PRO A 64 8.69 -9.23 -15.55
N LYS A 65 9.73 -8.91 -16.33
CA LYS A 65 9.95 -7.54 -16.84
C LYS A 65 8.66 -7.00 -17.47
N SER A 66 8.27 -5.78 -17.11
CA SER A 66 7.05 -5.05 -17.53
C SER A 66 5.71 -5.48 -16.91
N SER A 67 5.65 -6.53 -16.09
CA SER A 67 4.40 -6.96 -15.41
C SER A 67 4.21 -6.36 -14.02
N TYR A 68 5.12 -5.48 -13.60
CA TYR A 68 5.09 -4.83 -12.31
C TYR A 68 5.48 -3.37 -12.42
N HIS A 69 4.82 -2.52 -11.65
CA HIS A 69 5.11 -1.10 -11.57
C HIS A 69 4.87 -0.57 -10.16
N PHE A 70 5.72 0.36 -9.73
CA PHE A 70 5.55 1.08 -8.47
C PHE A 70 5.53 2.57 -8.74
N SER A 71 4.48 3.25 -8.26
CA SER A 71 4.30 4.69 -8.39
C SER A 71 4.17 5.35 -7.03
N HIS A 72 4.71 6.57 -6.93
CA HIS A 72 4.42 7.49 -5.85
C HIS A 72 3.49 8.58 -6.34
N LEU A 73 2.47 8.90 -5.55
CA LEU A 73 1.59 10.04 -5.81
C LEU A 73 1.43 10.81 -4.49
N ALA A 74 2.06 11.98 -4.44
CA ALA A 74 1.91 12.89 -3.31
C ALA A 74 0.54 13.58 -3.40
N PHE A 75 -0.04 13.94 -2.26
CA PHE A 75 -1.27 14.73 -2.22
C PHE A 75 -1.21 15.88 -1.23
N ASN A 76 -1.84 16.98 -1.60
CA ASN A 76 -2.20 18.08 -0.71
C ASN A 76 -3.54 18.65 -1.21
N LEU A 77 -4.60 18.49 -0.42
CA LEU A 77 -5.98 18.77 -0.85
C LEU A 77 -6.53 20.06 -0.23
N THR A 78 -5.68 20.91 0.34
CA THR A 78 -6.10 22.04 1.17
C THR A 78 -6.41 23.32 0.40
N THR A 79 -5.85 23.48 -0.79
CA THR A 79 -6.11 24.63 -1.66
C THR A 79 -6.66 24.17 -3.00
N GLU A 80 -7.38 25.06 -3.68
CA GLU A 80 -7.92 24.75 -5.01
C GLU A 80 -6.79 24.47 -6.02
N GLU A 81 -5.65 25.15 -5.89
CA GLU A 81 -4.48 24.94 -6.73
C GLU A 81 -3.87 23.56 -6.49
N SER A 82 -3.64 23.17 -5.23
CA SER A 82 -3.03 21.88 -4.89
C SER A 82 -3.97 20.71 -5.20
N LEU A 83 -5.29 20.89 -5.01
CA LEU A 83 -6.29 19.92 -5.40
C LEU A 83 -6.31 19.69 -6.92
N ARG A 84 -6.32 20.75 -7.73
CA ARG A 84 -6.28 20.61 -9.21
C ARG A 84 -4.99 19.95 -9.70
N ALA A 85 -3.85 20.27 -9.07
CA ALA A 85 -2.58 19.63 -9.39
C ALA A 85 -2.64 18.13 -9.09
N TYR A 86 -3.13 17.76 -7.91
CA TYR A 86 -3.37 16.36 -7.53
C TYR A 86 -4.30 15.63 -8.49
N GLU A 87 -5.46 16.22 -8.81
CA GLU A 87 -6.45 15.61 -9.73
C GLU A 87 -5.83 15.30 -11.09
N LYS A 88 -5.03 16.22 -11.63
CA LYS A 88 -4.33 16.01 -12.90
C LYS A 88 -3.37 14.83 -12.82
N GLU A 89 -2.49 14.80 -11.82
CA GLU A 89 -1.52 13.70 -11.65
C GLU A 89 -2.20 12.35 -11.40
N ALA A 90 -3.27 12.35 -10.60
CA ALA A 90 -4.08 11.18 -10.31
C ALA A 90 -4.77 10.64 -11.58
N MET A 91 -5.29 11.51 -12.44
CA MET A 91 -5.89 11.12 -13.72
C MET A 91 -4.86 10.54 -14.69
N ASP A 92 -3.68 11.16 -14.80
CA ASP A 92 -2.59 10.68 -15.64
C ASP A 92 -2.11 9.29 -15.18
N LEU A 93 -1.95 9.12 -13.86
CA LEU A 93 -1.61 7.83 -13.26
C LEU A 93 -2.67 6.77 -13.53
N THR A 94 -3.95 7.11 -13.37
CA THR A 94 -5.07 6.21 -13.64
C THR A 94 -5.09 5.74 -15.09
N HIS A 95 -4.80 6.62 -16.04
CA HIS A 95 -4.71 6.25 -17.44
C HIS A 95 -3.54 5.28 -17.70
N PHE A 96 -2.37 5.60 -17.15
CA PHE A 96 -1.18 4.76 -17.26
C PHE A 96 -1.38 3.37 -16.66
N LEU A 97 -2.03 3.27 -15.51
CA LEU A 97 -2.25 2.01 -14.80
C LEU A 97 -3.39 1.15 -15.37
N SER A 98 -4.10 1.62 -16.39
CA SER A 98 -5.27 0.91 -16.97
C SER A 98 -4.94 -0.48 -17.57
N SER A 99 -3.68 -0.74 -17.90
CA SER A 99 -3.23 -2.06 -18.39
C SER A 99 -2.92 -3.06 -17.28
N PHE A 100 -2.86 -2.62 -16.01
CA PHE A 100 -2.56 -3.50 -14.88
C PHE A 100 -3.84 -4.17 -14.39
N SER A 101 -3.78 -5.48 -14.19
CA SER A 101 -4.93 -6.29 -13.76
C SER A 101 -5.15 -6.23 -12.25
N ARG A 102 -4.14 -5.83 -11.49
CA ARG A 102 -4.18 -5.68 -10.04
C ARG A 102 -3.55 -4.36 -9.64
N VAL A 103 -4.20 -3.68 -8.71
CA VAL A 103 -3.67 -2.46 -8.09
C VAL A 103 -3.72 -2.65 -6.58
N VAL A 104 -2.60 -2.42 -5.91
CA VAL A 104 -2.55 -2.34 -4.45
C VAL A 104 -2.15 -0.93 -4.10
N LEU A 105 -2.99 -0.26 -3.32
CA LEU A 105 -2.84 1.13 -2.94
C LEU A 105 -2.45 1.21 -1.46
N PHE A 106 -1.32 1.85 -1.20
CA PHE A 106 -0.90 2.23 0.14
C PHE A 106 -1.26 3.70 0.34
N LEU A 107 -2.12 4.00 1.31
CA LEU A 107 -2.41 5.36 1.74
C LEU A 107 -1.62 5.67 3.01
N THR A 108 -0.68 6.60 2.94
CA THR A 108 0.14 7.04 4.07
C THR A 108 -0.20 8.49 4.42
N THR A 109 -0.82 8.68 5.58
CA THR A 109 -1.10 10.00 6.15
C THR A 109 -1.17 9.92 7.68
N HIS A 110 -1.22 11.06 8.34
CA HIS A 110 -1.56 11.13 9.75
C HIS A 110 -3.06 11.28 9.95
N SER A 111 -3.51 10.99 11.17
CA SER A 111 -4.83 11.35 11.64
C SER A 111 -4.70 12.27 12.85
N ASP A 112 -5.67 13.16 13.02
CA ASP A 112 -5.81 14.00 14.19
C ASP A 112 -6.01 13.10 15.42
N GLU A 113 -5.23 13.33 16.48
CA GLU A 113 -5.22 12.43 17.65
C GLU A 113 -6.54 12.47 18.43
N GLU A 114 -7.19 13.62 18.48
CA GLU A 114 -8.42 13.81 19.25
C GLU A 114 -9.66 13.48 18.42
N ARG A 115 -9.70 13.92 17.17
CA ARG A 115 -10.87 13.82 16.29
C ARG A 115 -10.87 12.56 15.43
N GLY A 116 -9.73 11.92 15.21
CA GLY A 116 -9.58 10.77 14.31
C GLY A 116 -9.69 11.12 12.82
N ASP A 117 -9.85 12.40 12.49
CA ASP A 117 -9.91 12.93 11.12
C ASP A 117 -8.58 12.74 10.38
N LEU A 118 -8.61 12.58 9.05
CA LEU A 118 -7.39 12.38 8.26
C LEU A 118 -6.75 13.73 7.92
N PHE A 119 -5.42 13.79 7.94
CA PHE A 119 -4.71 14.93 7.39
C PHE A 119 -4.80 14.91 5.86
N ALA A 120 -5.47 15.91 5.32
CA ALA A 120 -5.74 16.06 3.88
C ALA A 120 -4.65 16.86 3.16
N GLY A 121 -3.78 17.54 3.90
CA GLY A 121 -2.76 18.40 3.33
C GLY A 121 -2.12 19.31 4.38
N GLN A 122 -1.43 20.33 3.89
CA GLN A 122 -0.82 21.38 4.71
C GLN A 122 -1.12 22.77 4.13
N ILE A 123 -1.28 23.76 5.00
CA ILE A 123 -1.31 25.18 4.65
C ILE A 123 -0.23 25.87 5.49
N ASP A 124 0.70 26.58 4.83
CA ASP A 124 1.83 27.25 5.50
C ASP A 124 2.62 26.34 6.46
N GLY A 125 2.81 25.07 6.04
CA GLY A 125 3.50 24.04 6.84
C GLY A 125 2.72 23.49 8.02
N LYS A 126 1.45 23.89 8.21
CA LYS A 126 0.58 23.37 9.26
C LYS A 126 -0.35 22.29 8.69
N PRO A 127 -0.48 21.14 9.35
CA PRO A 127 -1.39 20.08 8.91
C PRO A 127 -2.84 20.55 8.99
N VAL A 128 -3.64 20.13 8.02
CA VAL A 128 -5.09 20.37 7.98
C VAL A 128 -5.80 19.03 7.97
N ALA A 129 -6.59 18.78 9.02
CA ALA A 129 -7.44 17.61 9.12
C ALA A 129 -8.81 17.85 8.46
N SER A 130 -9.34 16.82 7.80
CA SER A 130 -10.69 16.79 7.25
C SER A 130 -11.35 15.46 7.61
N LYS A 131 -12.68 15.43 7.63
CA LYS A 131 -13.42 14.20 7.90
C LYS A 131 -12.93 13.09 6.99
N VAL A 132 -12.87 11.88 7.54
CA VAL A 132 -12.39 10.69 6.81
C VAL A 132 -13.13 10.54 5.48
N SER A 133 -14.46 10.66 5.50
CA SER A 133 -15.31 10.57 4.31
C SER A 133 -14.97 11.62 3.25
N GLU A 134 -14.83 12.89 3.63
CA GLU A 134 -14.49 14.00 2.73
C GLU A 134 -13.09 13.82 2.12
N CYS A 135 -12.10 13.52 2.95
CA CYS A 135 -10.71 13.33 2.53
C CYS A 135 -10.60 12.16 1.53
N LEU A 136 -11.18 11.01 1.86
CA LEU A 136 -11.11 9.83 0.98
C LEU A 136 -11.92 10.02 -0.31
N GLN A 137 -13.03 10.76 -0.27
CA GLN A 137 -13.78 11.08 -1.48
C GLN A 137 -12.94 11.93 -2.44
N LEU A 138 -12.26 12.97 -1.93
CA LEU A 138 -11.38 13.80 -2.75
C LEU A 138 -10.18 13.01 -3.30
N LEU A 139 -9.57 12.14 -2.49
CA LEU A 139 -8.46 11.28 -2.91
C LEU A 139 -8.89 10.26 -3.99
N PHE A 140 -10.00 9.56 -3.79
CA PHE A 140 -10.33 8.41 -4.63
C PHE A 140 -11.14 8.76 -5.88
N ASN A 141 -11.85 9.89 -5.91
CA ASN A 141 -12.61 10.31 -7.09
C ASN A 141 -11.79 10.30 -8.39
N PRO A 142 -10.62 10.97 -8.49
CA PRO A 142 -9.83 10.95 -9.73
C PRO A 142 -9.23 9.57 -10.04
N LEU A 143 -9.16 8.68 -9.05
CA LEU A 143 -8.59 7.34 -9.13
C LEU A 143 -9.64 6.23 -9.28
N THR A 144 -10.92 6.57 -9.48
CA THR A 144 -12.06 5.62 -9.43
C THR A 144 -11.85 4.35 -10.26
N ARG A 145 -11.21 4.45 -11.43
CA ARG A 145 -10.99 3.30 -12.32
C ARG A 145 -10.01 2.27 -11.76
N ILE A 146 -9.01 2.72 -11.00
CA ILE A 146 -8.02 1.82 -10.39
C ILE A 146 -8.41 1.43 -8.96
N VAL A 147 -9.11 2.31 -8.23
CA VAL A 147 -9.60 2.03 -6.87
C VAL A 147 -10.65 0.92 -6.89
N ARG A 148 -11.47 0.85 -7.94
CA ARG A 148 -12.47 -0.21 -8.10
C ARG A 148 -11.78 -1.58 -8.23
N GLY A 149 -11.81 -2.37 -7.16
CA GLY A 149 -11.20 -3.69 -7.09
C GLY A 149 -9.73 -3.69 -6.67
N ALA A 150 -9.19 -2.54 -6.23
CA ALA A 150 -7.89 -2.47 -5.60
C ALA A 150 -7.94 -2.97 -4.15
N ASP A 151 -6.83 -3.56 -3.70
CA ASP A 151 -6.58 -3.73 -2.27
C ASP A 151 -6.01 -2.43 -1.72
N ILE A 152 -6.65 -1.87 -0.67
CA ILE A 152 -6.22 -0.60 -0.07
C ILE A 152 -5.70 -0.86 1.35
N ILE A 153 -4.47 -0.42 1.59
CA ILE A 153 -3.78 -0.53 2.87
C ILE A 153 -3.62 0.88 3.45
N PHE A 154 -4.21 1.10 4.62
CA PHE A 154 -4.15 2.37 5.33
C PHE A 154 -2.98 2.37 6.32
N ASN A 155 -1.92 3.09 5.97
CA ASN A 155 -0.77 3.38 6.84
C ASN A 155 -1.01 4.71 7.56
N VAL A 156 -1.93 4.68 8.52
CA VAL A 156 -2.41 5.86 9.24
C VAL A 156 -2.33 5.65 10.76
N CYS A 157 -2.29 6.75 11.52
CA CYS A 157 -2.26 6.68 12.97
C CYS A 157 -3.52 6.02 13.54
N GLY A 158 -3.39 5.40 14.71
CA GLY A 158 -4.47 4.62 15.32
C GLY A 158 -5.73 5.41 15.68
N SER A 159 -5.66 6.75 15.75
CA SER A 159 -6.82 7.56 16.14
C SER A 159 -8.00 7.39 15.18
N VAL A 160 -7.76 7.16 13.88
CA VAL A 160 -8.83 6.93 12.90
C VAL A 160 -9.65 5.67 13.19
N VAL A 161 -9.06 4.67 13.87
CA VAL A 161 -9.77 3.42 14.23
C VAL A 161 -10.25 3.41 15.68
N THR A 162 -9.72 4.27 16.55
CA THR A 162 -10.18 4.38 17.94
C THR A 162 -11.33 5.38 18.10
N VAL A 163 -11.44 6.38 17.22
CA VAL A 163 -12.58 7.29 17.19
C VAL A 163 -13.70 6.68 16.35
N GLN A 164 -14.87 6.47 16.98
CA GLN A 164 -15.96 5.69 16.39
C GLN A 164 -16.54 6.33 15.12
N GLU A 165 -16.68 7.65 15.05
CA GLU A 165 -17.18 8.37 13.86
C GLU A 165 -16.21 8.16 12.69
N SER A 166 -14.92 8.45 12.89
CA SER A 166 -13.87 8.25 11.89
C SER A 166 -13.77 6.81 11.40
N PHE A 167 -13.91 5.83 12.31
CA PHE A 167 -13.87 4.42 11.94
C PHE A 167 -15.11 3.99 11.15
N ASN A 168 -16.27 4.58 11.42
CA ASN A 168 -17.48 4.33 10.64
C ASN A 168 -17.33 4.90 9.22
N ASP A 169 -16.86 6.14 9.10
CA ASP A 169 -16.58 6.76 7.80
C ASP A 169 -15.59 5.90 6.98
N LEU A 170 -14.53 5.40 7.61
CA LEU A 170 -13.54 4.52 6.95
C LEU A 170 -14.20 3.23 6.42
N LYS A 171 -15.08 2.61 7.22
CA LYS A 171 -15.82 1.41 6.79
C LYS A 171 -16.77 1.70 5.64
N GLU A 172 -17.49 2.82 5.69
CA GLU A 172 -18.42 3.19 4.62
C GLU A 172 -17.71 3.38 3.28
N VAL A 173 -16.50 3.95 3.28
CA VAL A 173 -15.69 4.08 2.07
C VAL A 173 -15.15 2.71 1.62
N ALA A 174 -14.73 1.85 2.54
CA ALA A 174 -14.21 0.51 2.21
C ALA A 174 -15.29 -0.45 1.66
N HIS A 175 -16.58 -0.18 1.91
CA HIS A 175 -17.70 -0.98 1.41
C HIS A 175 -18.26 -0.52 0.05
N LYS A 176 -17.71 0.55 -0.54
CA LYS A 176 -18.11 1.07 -1.87
C LYS A 176 -17.21 0.54 -2.98
#